data_AF-A0A2V6G364-F1
#
_entry.id   AF-A0A2V6G364-F1
#
_cell.length_a   1.000
_cell.length_b   1.000
_cell.length_c   1.000
_cell.angle_alpha   90.00
_cell.angle_beta   90.00
_cell.angle_gamma   90.00
#
_symmetry.space_group_name_H-M   'P 1'
#
loop_
_entity.id
_entity.type
_entity.pdbx_description
1 polymer ?
#
loop_
_entity_poly.entity_id
_entity_poly.type
_entity_poly.pdbx_seq_one_letter_code
_entity_poly.pdbx_strand_id
1 'polypeptide(L)'
;MAAIGFAAGFEIAPHFVHEPTAVLTLSLGLVFGFIGALLALFLQKVAIAIAGFLAGGKLATAIAAAFFVASAGYFGVIFLVGGIIGALLLLTLFDWALVVVSSVVGAYLIEHTIVLPPAGSTILFIGLAAIGIVVQAAMFRGRTAA
;
A
#
# COMPACT_ATOMS: atom_id res chain seq x y z
N MET A 1 9.54 -4.25 5.08
CA MET A 1 10.70 -3.36 4.88
C MET A 1 11.01 -2.48 6.08
N ALA A 2 10.04 -1.80 6.72
CA ALA A 2 10.28 -1.04 7.96
C ALA A 2 10.86 -1.92 9.09
N ALA A 3 10.29 -3.11 9.32
CA ALA A 3 10.81 -4.09 10.29
C ALA A 3 12.23 -4.58 9.94
N ILE A 4 12.56 -4.68 8.65
CA ILE A 4 13.88 -5.12 8.16
C ILE A 4 14.91 -4.00 8.31
N GLY A 5 14.55 -2.73 8.03
CA GLY A 5 15.40 -1.57 8.28
C GLY A 5 15.63 -1.31 9.77
N PHE A 6 14.62 -1.54 10.60
CA PHE A 6 14.77 -1.51 12.06
C PHE A 6 15.70 -2.61 12.57
N ALA A 7 15.53 -3.85 12.11
CA ALA A 7 16.41 -4.97 12.46
C ALA A 7 17.86 -4.72 12.02
N ALA A 8 18.08 -4.24 10.80
CA ALA A 8 19.41 -3.87 10.31
C ALA A 8 20.03 -2.72 11.13
N GLY A 9 19.26 -1.70 11.51
CA GLY A 9 19.74 -0.62 12.38
C GLY A 9 20.07 -1.10 13.81
N PHE A 10 19.32 -2.07 14.32
CA PHE A 10 19.55 -2.71 15.62
C PHE A 10 20.84 -3.56 15.61
N GLU A 11 21.13 -4.23 14.49
CA GLU A 11 22.31 -5.10 14.32
C GLU A 11 23.60 -4.31 14.06
N ILE A 12 23.52 -3.12 13.45
CA ILE A 12 24.67 -2.27 13.15
C ILE A 12 25.07 -1.39 14.35
N ALA A 13 24.14 -1.09 15.28
CA ALA A 13 24.37 -0.27 16.46
C ALA A 13 25.56 -0.70 17.37
N PRO A 14 25.85 -2.00 17.60
CA PRO A 14 26.98 -2.42 18.43
C PRO A 14 28.34 -2.24 17.75
N HIS A 15 28.40 -2.10 16.41
CA HIS A 15 29.66 -2.02 15.67
C HIS A 15 30.31 -0.63 15.70
N PHE A 16 29.56 0.41 16.04
CA PHE A 16 30.05 1.80 16.04
C PHE A 16 30.41 2.33 17.43
N VAL A 17 29.98 1.70 18.53
CA VAL A 17 30.19 2.22 19.89
C VAL A 17 30.47 1.07 20.88
N HIS A 18 31.61 1.15 21.58
CA HIS A 18 31.90 0.29 22.73
C HIS A 18 31.03 0.78 23.90
N GLU A 19 30.07 -0.05 24.35
CA GLU A 19 28.99 0.25 25.32
C GLU A 19 27.76 1.02 24.75
N PRO A 20 26.90 0.35 23.95
CA PRO A 20 25.66 0.95 23.48
C PRO A 20 24.62 1.04 24.60
N THR A 21 24.40 2.25 25.13
CA THR A 21 23.18 2.56 25.91
C THR A 21 21.93 2.27 25.08
N ALA A 22 20.90 1.65 25.68
CA ALA A 22 19.66 1.22 25.00
C ALA A 22 18.98 2.32 24.16
N VAL A 23 19.15 3.58 24.54
CA VAL A 23 18.61 4.76 23.84
C VAL A 23 19.29 4.98 22.48
N LEU A 24 20.59 4.68 22.36
CA LEU A 24 21.37 4.82 21.12
C LEU A 24 20.99 3.73 20.09
N THR A 25 20.78 2.50 20.54
CA THR A 25 20.33 1.39 19.67
C THR A 25 18.91 1.64 19.15
N LEU A 26 18.02 2.14 20.01
CA LEU A 26 16.66 2.52 19.62
C LEU A 26 16.64 3.69 18.62
N SER A 27 17.47 4.72 18.83
CA SER A 27 17.53 5.86 17.92
C SER A 27 18.08 5.47 16.55
N LEU A 28 19.14 4.66 16.49
CA LEU A 28 19.70 4.16 15.23
C LEU A 28 18.72 3.24 14.48
N GLY A 29 18.07 2.33 15.20
CA GLY A 29 17.02 1.46 14.65
C GLY A 29 15.82 2.26 14.12
N LEU A 30 15.42 3.33 14.81
CA LEU A 30 14.33 4.21 14.36
C LEU A 30 14.71 4.97 13.08
N VAL A 31 15.93 5.50 12.99
CA VAL A 31 16.41 6.23 11.80
C VAL A 31 16.50 5.28 10.59
N PHE A 32 17.15 4.12 10.74
CA PHE A 32 17.25 3.14 9.66
C PHE A 32 15.89 2.52 9.30
N GLY A 33 15.02 2.29 10.29
CA GLY A 33 13.64 1.85 10.08
C GLY A 33 12.82 2.86 9.29
N PHE A 34 12.98 4.16 9.57
CA PHE A 34 12.32 5.23 8.84
C PHE A 34 12.82 5.33 7.39
N ILE A 35 14.13 5.25 7.17
CA ILE A 35 14.72 5.20 5.82
C ILE A 35 14.19 3.98 5.06
N GLY A 36 14.17 2.80 5.69
CA GLY A 36 13.65 1.57 5.10
C GLY A 36 12.15 1.65 4.78
N ALA A 37 11.36 2.32 5.62
CA ALA A 37 9.95 2.56 5.37
C ALA A 37 9.74 3.51 4.17
N LEU A 38 10.50 4.61 4.09
CA LEU A 38 10.45 5.55 2.96
C LEU A 38 10.81 4.87 1.64
N LEU A 39 11.90 4.09 1.64
CA LEU A 39 12.33 3.33 0.47
C LEU A 39 11.26 2.32 0.03
N ALA A 40 10.62 1.66 1.00
CA ALA A 40 9.55 0.71 0.74
C ALA A 40 8.34 1.35 0.07
N LEU A 41 7.92 2.52 0.54
CA LEU A 41 6.79 3.25 -0.05
C LEU A 41 7.07 3.61 -1.51
N PHE A 42 8.31 4.00 -1.83
CA PHE A 42 8.71 4.27 -3.21
C PHE A 42 8.69 3.00 -4.06
N LEU A 43 9.36 1.94 -3.59
CA LEU A 43 9.50 0.68 -4.32
C LEU A 43 8.16 -0.03 -4.52
N GLN A 44 7.25 0.10 -3.54
CA GLN A 44 5.89 -0.41 -3.60
C GLN A 44 5.11 0.23 -4.74
N LYS A 45 5.13 1.56 -4.89
CA LYS A 45 4.46 2.24 -6.01
C LYS A 45 4.99 1.78 -7.36
N VAL A 46 6.30 1.61 -7.48
CA VAL A 46 6.94 1.08 -8.71
C VAL A 46 6.49 -0.36 -8.98
N ALA A 47 6.49 -1.22 -7.97
CA ALA A 47 6.06 -2.62 -8.11
C ALA A 47 4.58 -2.72 -8.55
N ILE A 48 3.69 -1.91 -7.96
CA ILE A 48 2.27 -1.83 -8.32
C ILE A 48 2.12 -1.37 -9.77
N ALA A 49 2.83 -0.31 -10.17
CA ALA A 49 2.79 0.20 -11.54
C ALA A 49 3.24 -0.86 -12.55
N ILE A 50 4.34 -1.56 -12.28
CA ILE A 50 4.86 -2.63 -13.15
C ILE A 50 3.89 -3.81 -13.22
N ALA A 51 3.35 -4.23 -12.08
CA ALA A 51 2.36 -5.32 -12.02
C ALA A 51 1.10 -4.96 -12.80
N GLY A 52 0.57 -3.75 -12.61
CA GLY A 52 -0.58 -3.23 -13.34
C GLY A 52 -0.32 -3.10 -14.83
N PHE A 53 0.89 -2.67 -15.22
CA PHE A 53 1.28 -2.59 -16.63
C PHE A 53 1.32 -3.97 -17.29
N LEU A 54 1.98 -4.92 -16.65
CA LEU A 54 2.12 -6.26 -17.21
C LEU A 54 0.77 -6.99 -17.25
N ALA A 55 -0.02 -6.90 -16.18
CA ALA A 55 -1.36 -7.48 -16.11
C ALA A 55 -2.31 -6.81 -17.12
N GLY A 56 -2.34 -5.48 -17.17
CA GLY A 56 -3.20 -4.71 -18.07
C GLY A 56 -2.89 -4.95 -19.54
N GLY A 57 -1.60 -4.97 -19.90
CA GLY A 57 -1.17 -5.25 -21.26
C GLY A 57 -1.55 -6.67 -21.69
N LYS A 58 -1.32 -7.67 -20.83
CA LYS A 58 -1.74 -9.06 -21.09
C LYS A 58 -3.26 -9.17 -21.23
N LEU A 59 -4.02 -8.56 -20.33
CA LEU A 59 -5.49 -8.64 -20.33
C LEU A 59 -6.07 -7.95 -21.57
N ALA A 60 -5.57 -6.76 -21.93
CA ALA A 60 -5.98 -6.05 -23.14
C ALA A 60 -5.66 -6.84 -24.42
N THR A 61 -4.47 -7.45 -24.52
CA THR A 61 -4.13 -8.32 -25.66
C THR A 61 -5.00 -9.58 -25.71
N ALA A 62 -5.36 -10.17 -24.56
CA ALA A 62 -6.25 -11.32 -24.50
C ALA A 62 -7.68 -10.97 -24.94
N ILE A 63 -8.20 -9.83 -24.50
CA ILE A 63 -9.49 -9.30 -24.97
C ILE A 63 -9.42 -9.03 -26.48
N ALA A 64 -8.39 -8.35 -26.97
CA ALA A 64 -8.26 -8.06 -28.40
C ALA A 64 -8.17 -9.34 -29.25
N ALA A 65 -7.43 -10.35 -28.78
CA ALA A 65 -7.35 -11.65 -29.45
C ALA A 65 -8.71 -12.37 -29.50
N ALA A 66 -9.51 -12.28 -28.44
CA ALA A 66 -10.82 -12.90 -28.36
C ALA A 66 -11.88 -12.23 -29.26
N PHE A 67 -11.83 -10.90 -29.42
CA PHE A 67 -12.87 -10.13 -30.12
C PHE A 67 -12.50 -9.68 -31.54
N PHE A 68 -11.22 -9.44 -31.86
CA PHE A 68 -10.82 -8.73 -33.08
C PHE A 68 -10.02 -9.56 -34.11
N VAL A 69 -10.02 -10.91 -34.01
CA VAL A 69 -9.32 -11.84 -34.92
C VAL A 69 -7.92 -11.31 -35.27
N ALA A 70 -7.00 -11.40 -34.31
CA ALA A 70 -5.54 -11.28 -34.46
C ALA A 70 -5.04 -10.39 -35.62
N SER A 71 -5.33 -9.08 -35.59
CA SER A 71 -4.55 -8.12 -36.39
C SER A 71 -3.15 -7.99 -35.77
N ALA A 72 -2.25 -8.90 -36.16
CA ALA A 72 -0.88 -9.02 -35.67
C ALA A 72 -0.07 -7.69 -35.74
N GLY A 73 -0.49 -6.75 -36.61
CA GLY A 73 0.13 -5.44 -36.75
C GLY A 73 -0.07 -4.49 -35.57
N TYR A 74 -1.10 -4.66 -34.73
CA TYR A 74 -1.41 -3.72 -33.64
C TYR A 74 -1.12 -4.26 -32.24
N PHE A 75 -0.52 -5.45 -32.13
CA PHE A 75 -0.26 -6.12 -30.85
C PHE A 75 0.52 -5.25 -29.87
N GLY A 76 1.58 -4.58 -30.34
CA GLY A 76 2.41 -3.70 -29.50
C GLY A 76 1.65 -2.48 -28.96
N VAL A 77 0.78 -1.88 -29.78
CA VAL A 77 -0.02 -0.71 -29.39
C VAL A 77 -1.07 -1.11 -28.36
N ILE A 78 -1.77 -2.23 -28.57
CA ILE A 78 -2.79 -2.75 -27.66
C ILE A 78 -2.16 -3.11 -26.31
N PHE A 79 -0.99 -3.77 -26.31
CA PHE A 79 -0.26 -4.08 -25.08
C PHE A 79 0.16 -2.81 -24.34
N LEU A 80 0.70 -1.80 -25.04
CA LEU A 80 1.15 -0.56 -24.43
C LEU A 80 -0.02 0.23 -23.81
N VAL A 81 -1.10 0.41 -24.55
CA VAL A 81 -2.30 1.12 -24.06
C VAL A 81 -2.94 0.36 -22.92
N GLY A 82 -3.13 -0.96 -23.07
CA GLY A 82 -3.65 -1.81 -22.01
C GLY A 82 -2.79 -1.81 -20.76
N GLY A 83 -1.46 -1.78 -20.92
CA GLY A 83 -0.53 -1.68 -19.82
C GLY A 83 -0.60 -0.34 -19.11
N ILE A 84 -0.62 0.78 -19.83
CA ILE A 84 -0.74 2.11 -19.21
C ILE A 84 -2.06 2.21 -18.42
N ILE A 85 -3.17 1.75 -19.01
CA ILE A 85 -4.47 1.72 -18.34
C ILE A 85 -4.41 0.81 -17.10
N GLY A 86 -3.85 -0.39 -17.22
CA GLY A 86 -3.72 -1.32 -16.10
C GLY A 86 -2.83 -0.79 -14.97
N ALA A 87 -1.72 -0.13 -15.29
CA ALA A 87 -0.86 0.52 -14.31
C ALA A 87 -1.61 1.62 -13.56
N LEU A 88 -2.32 2.49 -14.29
CA LEU A 88 -3.10 3.58 -13.69
C LEU A 88 -4.24 3.05 -12.81
N LEU A 89 -4.96 2.02 -13.29
CA LEU A 89 -6.00 1.35 -12.53
C LEU A 89 -5.46 0.72 -11.25
N LEU A 90 -4.36 -0.03 -11.33
CA LEU A 90 -3.79 -0.69 -10.16
C LEU A 90 -3.24 0.31 -9.15
N LEU A 91 -2.57 1.37 -9.61
CA LEU A 91 -2.10 2.47 -8.76
C LEU A 91 -3.27 3.13 -8.02
N THR A 92 -4.36 3.45 -8.73
CA THR A 92 -5.55 4.05 -8.13
C THR A 92 -6.23 3.10 -7.16
N LEU A 93 -6.40 1.83 -7.54
CA LEU A 93 -7.04 0.82 -6.71
C LEU A 93 -6.25 0.55 -5.43
N PHE A 94 -4.92 0.60 -5.52
CA PHE A 94 -4.05 0.38 -4.37
C PHE A 94 -4.20 1.46 -3.30
N ASP A 95 -4.31 2.74 -3.72
CA ASP A 95 -4.56 3.84 -2.79
C ASP A 95 -5.92 3.68 -2.08
N TRP A 96 -6.96 3.25 -2.82
CA TRP A 96 -8.26 2.92 -2.23
C TRP A 96 -8.20 1.72 -1.28
N ALA A 97 -7.45 0.68 -1.63
CA ALA A 97 -7.24 -0.48 -0.77
C ALA A 97 -6.55 -0.08 0.54
N LEU A 98 -5.55 0.81 0.49
CA LEU A 98 -4.90 1.35 1.68
C LEU A 98 -5.87 2.10 2.60
N VAL A 99 -6.79 2.90 2.05
CA VAL A 99 -7.84 3.59 2.83
C VAL A 99 -8.72 2.58 3.56
N VAL A 100 -9.19 1.54 2.87
CA VAL A 100 -10.05 0.51 3.48
C VAL A 100 -9.29 -0.24 4.57
N VAL A 101 -8.08 -0.72 4.27
CA VAL A 101 -7.25 -1.47 5.24
C VAL A 101 -6.92 -0.60 6.45
N SER A 102 -6.53 0.66 6.25
CA SER A 102 -6.24 1.59 7.34
C SER A 102 -7.45 1.83 8.23
N SER A 103 -8.63 2.01 7.64
CA SER A 103 -9.88 2.23 8.38
C SER A 103 -10.30 1.01 9.19
N VAL A 104 -10.16 -0.19 8.60
CA VAL A 104 -10.45 -1.47 9.27
C VAL A 104 -9.48 -1.72 10.42
N VAL A 105 -8.17 -1.53 10.21
CA VAL A 105 -7.17 -1.68 11.27
C VAL A 105 -7.39 -0.66 12.39
N GLY A 106 -7.69 0.60 12.04
CA GLY A 106 -8.02 1.63 13.02
C GLY A 106 -9.24 1.28 13.87
N ALA A 107 -10.31 0.80 13.22
CA ALA A 107 -11.52 0.34 13.91
C ALA A 107 -11.23 -0.84 14.85
N TYR A 108 -10.45 -1.83 14.39
CA TYR A 108 -10.04 -3.00 15.18
C TYR A 108 -9.22 -2.61 16.42
N LEU A 109 -8.27 -1.67 16.28
CA LEU A 109 -7.47 -1.18 17.39
C LEU A 109 -8.31 -0.47 18.45
N ILE A 110 -9.31 0.32 18.04
CA ILE A 110 -10.22 1.01 18.97
C ILE A 110 -11.12 -0.01 19.67
N GLU A 111 -11.69 -0.95 18.93
CA GLU A 111 -12.51 -2.03 19.48
C GLU A 111 -11.78 -2.80 20.60
N HIS A 112 -10.49 -3.12 20.42
CA HIS A 112 -9.69 -3.84 21.41
C HIS A 112 -9.43 -3.07 22.71
N THR A 113 -9.68 -1.76 22.74
CA THR A 113 -9.50 -0.93 23.94
C THR A 113 -10.78 -0.80 24.77
N ILE A 114 -11.94 -1.18 24.22
CA ILE A 114 -13.24 -0.98 24.87
C ILE A 114 -13.93 -2.33 25.04
N VAL A 115 -14.26 -2.69 26.27
CA VAL A 115 -14.96 -3.95 26.56
C VAL A 115 -16.46 -3.77 26.33
N LEU A 116 -16.95 -4.18 25.16
CA LEU A 116 -18.39 -4.20 24.82
C LEU A 116 -18.93 -5.64 24.72
N PRO A 117 -20.24 -5.84 24.93
CA PRO A 117 -20.92 -7.08 24.53
C PRO A 117 -20.76 -7.34 23.02
N PRO A 118 -20.76 -8.61 22.56
CA PRO A 118 -20.44 -8.98 21.17
C PRO A 118 -21.25 -8.21 20.11
N ALA A 119 -22.55 -8.00 20.35
CA ALA A 119 -23.42 -7.25 19.43
C ALA A 119 -23.04 -5.75 19.35
N GLY A 120 -22.62 -5.15 20.46
CA GLY A 120 -22.15 -3.76 20.49
C GLY A 120 -20.79 -3.60 19.81
N SER A 121 -19.91 -4.59 19.94
CA SER A 121 -18.59 -4.64 19.31
C SER A 121 -18.68 -4.60 17.78
N THR A 122 -19.55 -5.43 17.19
CA THR A 122 -19.75 -5.46 15.73
C THR A 122 -20.31 -4.15 15.18
N ILE A 123 -21.29 -3.55 15.87
CA ILE A 123 -21.89 -2.27 15.45
C ILE A 123 -20.84 -1.16 15.52
N LEU A 124 -20.06 -1.10 16.61
CA LEU A 124 -18.98 -0.13 16.78
C LEU A 124 -17.91 -0.29 15.71
N PHE A 125 -17.46 -1.52 15.44
CA PHE A 125 -16.47 -1.82 14.41
C PHE A 125 -16.93 -1.37 13.02
N ILE A 126 -18.14 -1.75 12.61
CA ILE A 126 -18.70 -1.35 11.30
C ILE A 126 -18.84 0.17 11.23
N GLY A 127 -19.34 0.80 12.30
CA GLY A 127 -19.48 2.26 12.38
C GLY A 127 -18.15 2.99 12.24
N LEU A 128 -17.14 2.58 13.02
CA LEU A 128 -15.79 3.17 12.97
C LEU A 128 -15.10 2.93 11.64
N ALA A 129 -15.21 1.73 11.06
CA ALA A 129 -14.64 1.43 9.75
C ALA A 129 -15.29 2.27 8.66
N ALA A 130 -16.62 2.39 8.66
CA ALA A 130 -17.34 3.23 7.70
C ALA A 130 -16.97 4.70 7.84
N ILE A 131 -16.90 5.24 9.06
CA ILE A 131 -16.45 6.61 9.32
C ILE A 131 -15.02 6.81 8.83
N GLY A 132 -14.11 5.89 9.15
CA GLY A 132 -12.73 5.91 8.69
C GLY A 132 -12.64 5.99 7.18
N ILE A 133 -13.37 5.13 6.46
CA ILE A 133 -13.39 5.11 5.00
C ILE A 133 -13.91 6.43 4.44
N VAL A 134 -15.03 6.94 4.97
CA VAL A 134 -15.63 8.19 4.49
C VAL A 134 -14.68 9.37 4.69
N VAL A 135 -14.08 9.50 5.87
CA VAL A 135 -13.16 10.60 6.20
C VAL A 135 -11.89 10.49 5.37
N GLN A 136 -11.24 9.32 5.31
CA GLN A 136 -10.02 9.12 4.53
C GLN A 136 -10.27 9.30 3.02
N ALA A 137 -11.39 8.80 2.48
CA ALA A 137 -11.73 8.98 1.07
C ALA A 137 -12.12 10.43 0.73
N ALA A 138 -12.73 11.18 1.66
CA ALA A 138 -13.00 12.61 1.47
C ALA A 138 -11.69 13.42 1.43
N MET A 139 -10.76 13.15 2.35
CA MET A 139 -9.43 13.79 2.36
C MET A 139 -8.62 13.45 1.11
N PHE A 140 -8.74 12.22 0.59
CA PHE A 140 -8.06 11.81 -0.64
C PHE A 140 -8.55 12.61 -1.86
N ARG A 141 -9.88 12.77 -2.02
CA ARG A 141 -10.47 13.59 -3.10
C ARG A 141 -10.11 15.07 -3.00
N GLY A 142 -10.03 15.62 -1.80
CA GLY A 142 -9.61 17.01 -1.60
C GLY A 142 -8.19 17.31 -2.10
N ARG A 143 -7.28 16.32 -2.04
CA ARG A 143 -5.89 16.45 -2.55
C ARG A 143 -5.76 16.31 -4.07
N THR A 144 -6.75 15.73 -4.74
CA THR A 144 -6.76 15.60 -6.20
C THR A 144 -7.44 16.78 -6.89
N ALA A 145 -8.23 17.57 -6.15
CA ALA A 145 -9.00 18.71 -6.64
C ALA A 145 -8.32 20.08 -6.39
N ALA A 146 -7.18 20.11 -5.70
CA ALA A 146 -6.36 21.30 -5.43
C ALA A 146 -5.05 21.23 -6.22
#